data_AF-A0A225E4F8-F1
#
_entry.id   AF-A0A225E4F8-F1
#
_cell.length_a   1.000
_cell.length_b   1.000
_cell.length_c   1.000
_cell.angle_alpha   90.00
_cell.angle_beta   90.00
_cell.angle_gamma   90.00
#
_symmetry.space_group_name_H-M   'P 1'
#
loop_
_entity.id
_entity.type
_entity.pdbx_description
1 polymer ?
#
loop_
_entity_poly.entity_id
_entity_poly.type
_entity_poly.pdbx_seq_one_letter_code
_entity_poly.pdbx_strand_id
1 'polypeptide(L)'
;MGKEWREHPKLKGRFLADHPDDLQVLVHDGGPRLSRNPAEAVWVTVTGMDGGVFRGRVLNQPHNLRNVRQGNEIKFVAADEAEYPVMVTDKYLRERGTWVIHPCRQCGFSELFDAPTDLIRVVFPNAPAGARMSMFTSFCPLCGGVQGVESKDDPVPREDALPSAPRPAARPWWKFW
;
A
#
# COMPACT_ATOMS: atom_id res chain seq x y z
N MET A 1 -10.89 -2.56 -31.22
CA MET A 1 -10.63 -3.33 -29.99
C MET A 1 -10.97 -2.43 -28.81
N GLY A 2 -11.91 -2.85 -27.96
CA GLY A 2 -12.25 -2.11 -26.75
C GLY A 2 -11.04 -2.05 -25.82
N LYS A 3 -10.84 -0.91 -25.16
CA LYS A 3 -9.76 -0.74 -24.18
C LYS A 3 -10.23 -1.34 -22.86
N GLU A 4 -9.70 -2.51 -22.50
CA GLU A 4 -10.12 -3.33 -21.33
C GLU A 4 -10.21 -2.52 -20.02
N TRP A 5 -9.30 -1.54 -19.83
CA TRP A 5 -9.29 -0.70 -18.62
C TRP A 5 -10.52 0.20 -18.47
N ARG A 6 -11.21 0.56 -19.55
CA ARG A 6 -12.42 1.41 -19.48
C ARG A 6 -13.60 0.71 -18.81
N GLU A 7 -13.64 -0.61 -18.94
CA GLU A 7 -14.67 -1.46 -18.35
C GLU A 7 -14.26 -1.99 -16.97
N HIS A 8 -13.02 -1.72 -16.54
CA HIS A 8 -12.52 -2.20 -15.27
C HIS A 8 -13.33 -1.60 -14.10
N PRO A 9 -13.93 -2.43 -13.23
CA PRO A 9 -14.89 -1.97 -12.22
C PRO A 9 -14.29 -0.93 -11.26
N LYS A 10 -12.99 -1.05 -10.94
CA LYS A 10 -12.31 -0.10 -10.06
C LYS A 10 -11.99 1.27 -10.69
N LEU A 11 -11.98 1.37 -12.02
CA LEU A 11 -11.73 2.63 -12.75
C LEU A 11 -13.01 3.26 -13.30
N LYS A 12 -14.11 2.53 -13.31
CA LYS A 12 -15.42 3.03 -13.76
C LYS A 12 -15.80 4.30 -13.00
N GLY A 13 -16.16 5.35 -13.74
CA GLY A 13 -16.54 6.65 -13.17
C GLY A 13 -15.38 7.54 -12.73
N ARG A 14 -14.12 7.12 -12.90
CA ARG A 14 -12.93 7.94 -12.59
C ARG A 14 -12.36 8.69 -13.79
N PHE A 15 -12.81 8.38 -14.99
CA PHE A 15 -12.37 9.02 -16.23
C PHE A 15 -13.05 10.36 -16.46
N LEU A 16 -12.35 11.28 -17.12
CA LEU A 16 -12.94 12.53 -17.61
C LEU A 16 -13.98 12.26 -18.70
N ALA A 17 -15.07 13.04 -18.70
CA ALA A 17 -16.13 12.93 -19.70
C ALA A 17 -15.63 13.15 -21.13
N ASP A 18 -14.80 14.18 -21.33
CA ASP A 18 -14.27 14.54 -22.66
C ASP A 18 -12.98 13.80 -23.02
N HIS A 19 -12.39 13.09 -22.05
CA HIS A 19 -11.13 12.36 -22.21
C HIS A 19 -11.27 10.94 -21.62
N PRO A 20 -11.81 9.97 -22.37
CA PRO A 20 -12.26 8.67 -21.85
C PRO A 20 -11.13 7.72 -21.45
N ASP A 21 -9.88 8.16 -21.54
CA ASP A 21 -8.69 7.45 -21.07
C ASP A 21 -7.92 8.22 -20.01
N ASP A 22 -8.36 9.42 -19.63
CA ASP A 22 -7.65 10.29 -18.71
C ASP A 22 -8.31 10.24 -17.33
N LEU A 23 -7.50 10.02 -16.30
CA LEU A 23 -7.93 10.01 -14.89
C LEU A 23 -6.85 10.61 -13.98
N GLN A 24 -7.23 10.98 -12.76
CA GLN A 24 -6.27 11.44 -11.75
C GLN A 24 -5.63 10.25 -11.02
N VAL A 25 -4.30 10.24 -10.93
CA VAL A 25 -3.50 9.27 -10.17
C VAL A 25 -2.71 10.00 -9.11
N LEU A 26 -2.67 9.44 -7.90
CA LEU A 26 -1.80 9.90 -6.84
C LEU A 26 -0.37 9.38 -7.06
N VAL A 27 0.57 10.29 -7.33
CA VAL A 27 1.99 10.01 -7.57
C VAL A 27 2.85 10.47 -6.40
N HIS A 28 4.00 9.83 -6.18
CA HIS A 28 4.88 10.11 -5.03
C HIS A 28 6.35 9.80 -5.33
N ASP A 29 7.27 10.35 -4.53
CA ASP A 29 8.70 9.97 -4.55
C ASP A 29 9.03 8.88 -3.51
N GLY A 30 8.04 8.45 -2.74
CA GLY A 30 8.14 7.48 -1.65
C GLY A 30 7.18 7.86 -0.52
N GLY A 31 6.97 6.96 0.43
CA GLY A 31 6.17 7.22 1.62
C GLY A 31 6.88 8.16 2.61
N PRO A 32 6.19 8.59 3.68
CA PRO A 32 6.66 9.61 4.62
C PRO A 32 7.94 9.23 5.38
N ARG A 33 8.35 7.97 5.32
CA ARG A 33 9.61 7.47 5.90
C ARG A 33 10.81 7.60 4.94
N LEU A 34 10.56 7.66 3.63
CA LEU A 34 11.60 7.68 2.60
C LEU A 34 11.69 9.04 1.89
N SER A 35 10.57 9.74 1.73
CA SER A 35 10.49 11.05 1.08
C SER A 35 9.89 12.09 2.01
N ARG A 36 10.36 13.33 1.86
CA ARG A 36 9.74 14.51 2.48
C ARG A 36 8.77 15.23 1.54
N ASN A 37 8.74 14.85 0.27
CA ASN A 37 7.84 15.44 -0.71
C ASN A 37 6.45 14.79 -0.54
N PRO A 38 5.38 15.59 -0.38
CA PRO A 38 4.03 15.04 -0.31
C PRO A 38 3.66 14.40 -1.65
N ALA A 39 2.76 13.41 -1.61
CA ALA A 39 2.17 12.88 -2.84
C ALA A 39 1.27 13.93 -3.51
N GLU A 40 1.15 13.83 -4.82
CA GLU A 40 0.40 14.77 -5.65
C GLU A 40 -0.55 14.04 -6.59
N ALA A 41 -1.74 14.59 -6.82
CA ALA A 41 -2.65 14.08 -7.84
C ALA A 41 -2.29 14.68 -9.21
N VAL A 42 -2.08 13.82 -10.20
CA VAL A 42 -1.78 14.23 -11.58
C VAL A 42 -2.69 13.53 -12.57
N TRP A 43 -2.95 14.19 -13.69
CA TRP A 43 -3.67 13.61 -14.82
C TRP A 43 -2.79 12.60 -15.55
N VAL A 44 -3.38 11.46 -15.90
CA VAL A 44 -2.70 10.36 -16.58
C VAL A 44 -3.60 9.81 -17.66
N THR A 45 -3.08 9.70 -18.89
CA THR A 45 -3.72 8.90 -19.95
C THR A 45 -3.37 7.44 -19.76
N VAL A 46 -4.36 6.58 -19.56
CA VAL A 46 -4.18 5.13 -19.45
C VAL A 46 -3.80 4.55 -20.81
N THR A 47 -2.67 3.83 -20.83
CA THR A 47 -2.08 3.24 -22.04
C THR A 47 -2.15 1.72 -22.06
N GLY A 48 -2.39 1.08 -20.92
CA GLY A 48 -2.51 -0.38 -20.84
C GLY A 48 -2.85 -0.88 -19.44
N MET A 49 -3.10 -2.18 -19.37
CA MET A 49 -3.38 -2.92 -18.13
C MET A 49 -2.72 -4.30 -18.22
N ASP A 50 -2.29 -4.82 -17.08
CA ASP A 50 -1.84 -6.19 -16.89
C ASP A 50 -2.36 -6.67 -15.53
N GLY A 51 -3.38 -7.53 -15.55
CA GLY A 51 -4.13 -7.88 -14.34
C GLY A 51 -4.62 -6.63 -13.60
N GLY A 52 -4.34 -6.51 -12.31
CA GLY A 52 -4.74 -5.35 -11.51
C GLY A 52 -3.81 -4.12 -11.60
N VAL A 53 -2.81 -4.13 -12.50
CA VAL A 53 -1.82 -3.07 -12.65
C VAL A 53 -2.05 -2.32 -13.95
N PHE A 54 -2.19 -1.00 -13.85
CA PHE A 54 -2.40 -0.12 -14.99
C PHE A 54 -1.11 0.60 -15.37
N ARG A 55 -0.99 0.95 -16.65
CA ARG A 55 0.07 1.80 -17.19
C ARG A 55 -0.55 3.08 -17.72
N GLY A 56 0.15 4.19 -17.56
CA GLY A 56 -0.30 5.44 -18.14
C GLY A 56 0.80 6.48 -18.26
N ARG A 57 0.52 7.51 -19.06
CA ARG A 57 1.42 8.64 -19.31
C ARG A 57 0.97 9.86 -18.53
N VAL A 58 1.89 10.45 -17.75
CA VAL A 58 1.63 11.66 -16.96
C VAL A 58 1.43 12.87 -17.88
N LEU A 59 0.33 13.61 -17.67
CA LEU A 59 -0.10 14.71 -18.54
C LEU A 59 0.30 16.10 -18.04
N ASN A 60 0.42 16.29 -16.73
CA ASN A 60 0.87 17.56 -16.13
C ASN A 60 2.07 17.34 -15.20
N GLN A 61 2.90 18.37 -15.07
CA GLN A 61 4.10 18.32 -14.23
C GLN A 61 3.72 18.38 -12.73
N PRO A 62 4.11 17.38 -11.90
CA PRO A 62 4.05 17.53 -10.45
C PRO A 62 4.91 18.70 -9.96
N HIS A 63 4.49 19.38 -8.90
CA HIS A 63 5.13 20.60 -8.40
C HIS A 63 6.37 20.33 -7.53
N ASN A 64 6.32 19.28 -6.70
CA ASN A 64 7.32 19.00 -5.67
C ASN A 64 8.04 17.66 -5.88
N LEU A 65 7.52 16.79 -6.76
CA LEU A 65 8.14 15.49 -7.02
C LEU A 65 9.38 15.61 -7.92
N ARG A 66 10.37 14.75 -7.65
CA ARG A 66 11.65 14.71 -8.36
C ARG A 66 11.74 13.57 -9.36
N ASN A 67 11.12 12.43 -9.02
CA ASN A 67 11.23 11.20 -9.80
C ASN A 67 10.10 11.05 -10.83
N VAL A 68 9.02 11.82 -10.69
CA VAL A 68 7.88 11.83 -11.61
C VAL A 68 7.86 13.16 -12.36
N ARG A 69 7.76 13.12 -13.69
CA ARG A 69 7.66 14.30 -14.55
C ARG A 69 6.56 14.12 -15.59
N GLN A 70 6.14 15.24 -16.18
CA GLN A 70 5.25 15.20 -17.33
C GLN A 70 5.85 14.34 -18.45
N GLY A 71 5.02 13.52 -19.08
CA GLY A 71 5.41 12.62 -20.16
C GLY A 71 5.99 11.27 -19.71
N ASN A 72 6.34 11.10 -18.42
CA ASN A 72 6.75 9.80 -17.90
C ASN A 72 5.64 8.75 -18.08
N GLU A 73 6.05 7.51 -18.32
CA GLU A 73 5.18 6.35 -18.12
C GLU A 73 5.27 5.92 -16.66
N ILE A 74 4.13 5.66 -16.04
CA ILE A 74 4.02 5.16 -14.67
C ILE A 74 3.16 3.91 -14.61
N LYS A 75 3.32 3.14 -13.52
CA LYS A 75 2.41 2.07 -13.13
C LYS A 75 1.57 2.53 -11.96
N PHE A 76 0.32 2.12 -11.90
CA PHE A 76 -0.58 2.44 -10.79
C PHE A 76 -1.59 1.31 -10.53
N VAL A 77 -2.15 1.29 -9.33
CA VAL A 77 -3.19 0.34 -8.90
C VAL A 77 -4.38 1.11 -8.35
N ALA A 78 -5.59 0.56 -8.56
CA ALA A 78 -6.78 1.07 -7.88
C ALA A 78 -6.92 0.37 -6.53
N ALA A 79 -6.39 1.01 -5.49
CA ALA A 79 -6.52 0.59 -4.10
C ALA A 79 -7.97 0.76 -3.61
N ASP A 80 -8.41 -0.12 -2.72
CA ASP A 80 -9.71 0.02 -2.07
C ASP A 80 -9.66 1.25 -1.12
N GLU A 81 -10.81 1.93 -0.97
CA GLU A 81 -10.96 3.17 -0.18
C GLU A 81 -10.10 4.38 -0.62
N ALA A 82 -9.32 4.26 -1.70
CA ALA A 82 -8.54 5.38 -2.23
C ALA A 82 -9.36 6.24 -3.21
N GLU A 83 -9.38 7.56 -2.95
CA GLU A 83 -10.00 8.56 -3.83
C GLU A 83 -9.41 8.54 -5.23
N TYR A 84 -8.10 8.34 -5.34
CA TYR A 84 -7.37 8.20 -6.59
C TYR A 84 -6.65 6.85 -6.65
N PRO A 85 -6.54 6.22 -7.83
CA PRO A 85 -5.54 5.19 -8.04
C PRO A 85 -4.15 5.70 -7.64
N VAL A 86 -3.30 4.82 -7.17
CA VAL A 86 -2.00 5.17 -6.58
C VAL A 86 -0.88 4.61 -7.42
N MET A 87 0.12 5.45 -7.70
CA MET A 87 1.34 5.05 -8.38
C MET A 87 2.05 3.94 -7.59
N VAL A 88 2.59 2.96 -8.31
CA VAL A 88 3.37 1.87 -7.73
C VAL A 88 4.70 1.74 -8.45
N THR A 89 5.73 1.31 -7.73
CA THR A 89 7.06 1.05 -8.30
C THR A 89 7.20 -0.42 -8.68
N ASP A 90 8.11 -0.72 -9.62
CA ASP A 90 8.43 -2.11 -9.97
C ASP A 90 8.96 -2.90 -8.79
N LYS A 91 9.71 -2.24 -7.90
CA LYS A 91 10.23 -2.88 -6.70
C LYS A 91 9.08 -3.26 -5.76
N TYR A 92 8.15 -2.35 -5.52
CA TYR A 92 6.95 -2.64 -4.75
C TYR A 92 6.17 -3.80 -5.37
N LEU A 93 5.92 -3.80 -6.68
CA LEU A 93 5.16 -4.86 -7.34
C LEU A 93 5.81 -6.24 -7.22
N ARG A 94 7.15 -6.34 -7.30
CA ARG A 94 7.87 -7.60 -7.10
C ARG A 94 7.70 -8.15 -5.67
N GLU A 95 7.65 -7.27 -4.68
CA GLU A 95 7.54 -7.66 -3.27
C GLU A 95 6.08 -7.84 -2.85
N ARG A 96 5.13 -7.07 -3.39
CA ARG A 96 3.71 -7.03 -2.99
C ARG A 96 3.08 -8.43 -2.88
N GLY A 97 3.48 -9.36 -3.75
CA GLY A 97 2.97 -10.73 -3.75
C GLY A 97 3.33 -11.56 -2.51
N THR A 98 4.44 -11.26 -1.83
CA THR A 98 4.93 -12.03 -0.66
C THR A 98 4.51 -11.42 0.68
N TRP A 99 3.77 -10.31 0.66
CA TRP A 99 3.31 -9.62 1.87
C TRP A 99 1.79 -9.49 1.89
N VAL A 100 1.22 -9.50 3.10
CA VAL A 100 -0.15 -9.10 3.40
C VAL A 100 -0.08 -7.68 3.95
N ILE A 101 -0.68 -6.74 3.23
CA ILE A 101 -0.77 -5.34 3.65
C ILE A 101 -2.17 -5.16 4.22
N HIS A 102 -2.26 -4.97 5.53
CA HIS A 102 -3.54 -4.77 6.18
C HIS A 102 -4.07 -3.36 5.87
N PRO A 103 -5.40 -3.19 5.69
CA PRO A 103 -6.01 -1.87 5.58
C PRO A 103 -5.65 -0.97 6.77
N CYS A 104 -5.38 0.30 6.50
CA CYS A 104 -5.18 1.29 7.55
C CYS A 104 -6.46 1.43 8.39
N ARG A 105 -6.32 1.40 9.72
CA ARG A 105 -7.48 1.51 10.63
C ARG A 105 -8.21 2.85 10.57
N GLN A 106 -7.57 3.88 10.02
CA GLN A 106 -8.12 5.24 9.98
C GLN A 106 -8.81 5.57 8.65
N CYS A 107 -8.25 5.15 7.52
CA CYS A 107 -8.79 5.48 6.19
C CYS A 107 -9.05 4.28 5.27
N GLY A 108 -8.82 3.04 5.74
CA GLY A 108 -9.05 1.83 4.94
C GLY A 108 -8.02 1.55 3.84
N PHE A 109 -7.07 2.46 3.57
CA PHE A 109 -6.07 2.29 2.53
C PHE A 109 -5.23 1.02 2.73
N SER A 110 -5.12 0.20 1.68
CA SER A 110 -4.55 -1.16 1.74
C SER A 110 -3.30 -1.36 0.86
N GLU A 111 -2.65 -0.28 0.41
CA GLU A 111 -1.39 -0.35 -0.33
C GLU A 111 -0.27 0.38 0.42
N LEU A 112 0.96 0.27 -0.08
CA LEU A 112 2.13 1.02 0.38
C LEU A 112 2.70 1.85 -0.78
N PHE A 113 3.32 2.99 -0.47
CA PHE A 113 4.09 3.76 -1.45
C PHE A 113 5.47 3.13 -1.71
N ASP A 114 6.05 2.51 -0.68
CA ASP A 114 7.39 1.93 -0.73
C ASP A 114 7.34 0.41 -0.68
N ALA A 115 8.38 -0.23 -1.21
CA ALA A 115 8.55 -1.66 -1.08
C ALA A 115 8.74 -2.06 0.40
N PRO A 116 8.15 -3.16 0.89
CA PRO A 116 8.31 -3.63 2.26
C PRO A 116 9.77 -3.70 2.74
N THR A 117 10.70 -4.14 1.89
CA THR A 117 12.13 -4.17 2.26
C THR A 117 12.74 -2.79 2.51
N ASP A 118 12.29 -1.77 1.80
CA ASP A 118 12.74 -0.39 2.03
C ASP A 118 12.19 0.15 3.35
N LEU A 119 10.93 -0.14 3.66
CA LEU A 119 10.32 0.23 4.93
C LEU A 119 11.04 -0.47 6.10
N ILE A 120 11.34 -1.77 5.98
CA ILE A 120 12.05 -2.52 7.02
C ILE A 120 13.41 -1.87 7.33
N ARG A 121 14.16 -1.46 6.30
CA ARG A 121 15.47 -0.80 6.50
C ARG A 121 15.36 0.51 7.27
N VAL A 122 14.31 1.28 7.03
CA VAL A 122 14.10 2.57 7.70
C VAL A 122 13.50 2.40 9.10
N VAL A 123 12.62 1.41 9.30
CA VAL A 123 11.99 1.13 10.59
C VAL A 123 12.94 0.40 11.54
N PHE A 124 13.79 -0.49 11.03
CA PHE A 124 14.74 -1.31 11.78
C PHE A 124 16.17 -1.14 11.26
N PRO A 125 16.77 0.07 11.39
CA PRO A 125 18.10 0.36 10.82
C PRO A 125 19.22 -0.50 11.42
N ASN A 126 19.01 -1.05 12.62
CA ASN A 126 19.98 -1.87 13.34
C ASN A 126 19.65 -3.37 13.27
N ALA A 127 18.74 -3.80 12.40
CA ALA A 127 18.45 -5.22 12.21
C ALA A 127 19.71 -5.97 11.74
N PRO A 128 20.04 -7.13 12.33
CA PRO A 128 21.18 -7.94 11.90
C PRO A 128 21.07 -8.34 10.42
N ALA A 129 22.21 -8.50 9.75
CA ALA A 129 22.25 -9.03 8.39
C ALA A 129 21.59 -10.42 8.35
N GLY A 130 20.60 -10.60 7.46
CA GLY A 130 19.84 -11.84 7.33
C GLY A 130 18.66 -11.99 8.29
N ALA A 131 18.35 -11.00 9.13
CA ALA A 131 17.14 -11.00 9.93
C ALA A 131 15.90 -11.07 9.01
N ARG A 132 15.02 -12.04 9.28
CA ARG A 132 13.72 -12.18 8.59
C ARG A 132 12.66 -11.48 9.41
N MET A 133 11.85 -10.65 8.76
CA MET A 133 10.74 -9.95 9.40
C MET A 133 9.44 -10.67 9.04
N SER A 134 8.78 -11.24 10.05
CA SER A 134 7.46 -11.85 9.90
C SER A 134 6.35 -10.80 9.88
N MET A 135 6.46 -9.75 10.69
CA MET A 135 5.46 -8.69 10.78
C MET A 135 6.09 -7.38 11.24
N PHE A 136 5.62 -6.27 10.69
CA PHE A 136 5.93 -4.94 11.21
C PHE A 136 4.77 -3.97 10.97
N THR A 137 4.85 -2.80 11.60
CA THR A 137 3.92 -1.70 11.36
C THR A 137 4.61 -0.57 10.59
N SER A 138 3.89 0.01 9.62
CA SER A 138 4.28 1.22 8.91
C SER A 138 3.25 2.33 9.15
N PHE A 139 3.58 3.55 8.72
CA PHE A 139 2.60 4.63 8.66
C PHE A 139 1.91 4.64 7.30
N CYS A 140 0.58 4.76 7.32
CA CYS A 140 -0.25 4.90 6.15
C CYS A 140 0.18 6.17 5.39
N PRO A 141 0.55 6.05 4.11
CA PRO A 141 1.04 7.20 3.37
C PRO A 141 -0.05 8.22 3.00
N LEU A 142 -1.33 7.88 3.14
CA LEU A 142 -2.45 8.80 2.86
C LEU A 142 -2.87 9.64 4.07
N CYS A 143 -2.95 9.04 5.26
CA CYS A 143 -3.52 9.71 6.44
C CYS A 143 -2.57 9.78 7.65
N GLY A 144 -1.40 9.14 7.58
CA GLY A 144 -0.45 9.06 8.70
C GLY A 144 -0.84 8.06 9.81
N GLY A 145 -1.98 7.38 9.69
CA GLY A 145 -2.40 6.32 10.61
C GLY A 145 -1.47 5.10 10.59
N VAL A 146 -1.75 4.09 11.43
CA VAL A 146 -0.94 2.87 11.50
C VAL A 146 -1.45 1.81 10.53
N GLN A 147 -0.53 1.11 9.87
CA GLN A 147 -0.79 0.03 8.93
C GLN A 147 0.08 -1.18 9.26
N GLY A 148 -0.52 -2.38 9.27
CA GLY A 148 0.20 -3.64 9.52
C GLY A 148 0.69 -4.25 8.20
N VAL A 149 1.90 -4.82 8.23
CA VAL A 149 2.51 -5.52 7.09
C VAL A 149 3.05 -6.86 7.59
N GLU A 150 2.54 -7.96 7.04
CA GLU A 150 2.86 -9.33 7.44
C GLU A 150 3.45 -10.11 6.26
N SER A 151 4.52 -10.86 6.49
CA SER A 151 5.13 -11.75 5.50
C SER A 151 4.27 -13.00 5.34
N LYS A 152 4.04 -13.43 4.10
CA LYS A 152 3.31 -14.68 3.81
C LYS A 152 4.14 -15.93 4.11
N ASP A 153 5.47 -15.81 4.04
CA ASP A 153 6.39 -16.95 4.16
C ASP A 153 6.67 -17.33 5.63
N ASP A 154 6.49 -16.39 6.55
CA ASP A 154 6.69 -16.56 7.99
C ASP A 154 5.52 -15.92 8.76
N PRO A 155 4.27 -16.43 8.63
CA PRO A 155 3.13 -15.85 9.33
C PRO A 155 3.32 -16.00 10.84
N VAL A 156 3.03 -14.94 11.59
CA VAL A 156 3.04 -15.03 13.06
C VAL A 156 1.84 -15.89 13.46
N PRO A 157 1.98 -16.86 14.39
CA PRO A 157 0.83 -17.59 14.89
C PRO A 157 -0.23 -16.62 15.40
N ARG A 158 -1.41 -16.61 14.77
CA ARG A 158 -2.56 -15.84 15.28
C ARG A 158 -2.83 -16.30 16.72
N GLU A 159 -3.13 -15.36 17.62
CA GLU A 159 -3.43 -15.66 19.03
C GLU A 159 -4.59 -16.67 19.20
N ASP A 160 -5.43 -16.85 18.17
CA ASP A 160 -6.47 -17.88 18.10
C ASP A 160 -5.93 -19.33 18.04
N ALA A 161 -4.62 -19.51 17.80
CA ALA A 161 -3.94 -20.80 17.71
C ALA A 161 -3.13 -21.16 18.97
N LEU A 162 -3.18 -20.33 20.01
CA LEU A 162 -2.66 -20.74 21.32
C LEU A 162 -3.74 -21.58 22.02
N PRO A 163 -3.44 -22.79 22.54
CA PRO A 163 -4.33 -23.42 23.49
C PRO A 163 -4.53 -22.41 24.61
N SER A 164 -5.78 -22.02 24.83
CA SER A 164 -6.18 -21.12 25.90
C SER A 164 -5.43 -21.54 27.17
N ALA A 165 -4.61 -20.64 27.72
CA ALA A 165 -3.96 -20.90 29.00
C ALA A 165 -5.02 -21.44 29.97
N PRO A 166 -4.76 -22.55 30.70
CA PRO A 166 -5.76 -23.09 31.60
C PRO A 166 -6.22 -21.98 32.54
N ARG A 167 -7.52 -21.68 32.51
CA ARG A 167 -8.12 -20.72 33.43
C ARG A 167 -7.62 -21.07 34.84
N PRO A 168 -7.01 -20.13 35.58
CA PRO A 168 -6.65 -20.42 36.96
C PRO A 168 -7.93 -20.86 37.67
N ALA A 169 -7.89 -22.07 38.25
CA ALA A 169 -9.02 -22.64 38.96
C ALA A 169 -9.53 -21.59 39.95
N ALA A 170 -10.82 -21.28 39.88
CA ALA A 170 -11.46 -20.33 40.76
C ALA A 170 -11.19 -20.76 42.21
N ARG A 171 -10.30 -20.02 42.89
CA ARG A 171 -10.05 -20.26 44.30
C ARG A 171 -11.33 -19.91 45.04
N PRO A 172 -11.84 -20.82 45.88
CA PRO A 172 -13.03 -20.51 46.66
C PRO A 172 -12.75 -19.35 47.61
N TRP A 173 -13.74 -18.47 47.74
CA TRP A 173 -13.66 -17.15 48.39
C TRP A 173 -13.30 -17.18 49.89
N TRP A 174 -13.26 -18.35 50.53
CA TRP A 174 -12.98 -18.50 51.97
C TRP A 174 -11.49 -18.70 52.32
N LYS A 175 -10.56 -18.64 51.36
CA LYS A 175 -9.11 -18.78 51.61
C LYS A 175 -8.35 -17.45 51.83
N PHE A 176 -9.05 -16.41 52.27
CA PHE A 176 -8.46 -15.10 52.60
C PHE A 176 -8.69 -14.70 54.06
N TRP A 177 -8.52 -15.63 55.01
CA TRP A 177 -8.31 -15.35 56.44
C TRP A 177 -7.44 -16.45 57.04
#